data_AF-A0A1I8ML96-F1
#
_entry.id   AF-A0A1I8ML96-F1
#
_cell.length_a   1.000
_cell.length_b   1.000
_cell.length_c   1.000
_cell.angle_alpha   90.00
_cell.angle_beta   90.00
_cell.angle_gamma   90.00
#
_symmetry.space_group_name_H-M   'P 1'
#
loop_
_entity.id
_entity.type
_entity.pdbx_description
1 polymer ?
#
loop_
_entity_poly.entity_id
_entity_poly.type
_entity_poly.pdbx_seq_one_letter_code
_entity_poly.pdbx_strand_id
1 'polypeptide(L)'
;MPGDYRVIVVGSVILVLTYILPTRPLRFKNYDKPLLGPIKLSNTGYTADISIPTAFDGSRPSITGGILKGNYEAIGVHFHWGDPFGPGSEHIIDGRQFDVEMHIVHKKSTFATVEEATQYPYGLAVLGVMFKGVE
;
A
#
# COMPACT_ATOMS: atom_id res chain seq x y z
N MET A 1 21.28 -16.77 -5.76
CA MET A 1 19.80 -16.84 -5.73
C MET A 1 19.32 -16.22 -4.42
N PRO A 2 18.97 -14.93 -4.36
CA PRO A 2 18.25 -14.38 -3.22
C PRO A 2 16.82 -14.05 -3.65
N GLY A 3 15.76 -14.34 -2.89
CA GLY A 3 15.65 -14.51 -1.44
C GLY A 3 14.41 -13.70 -1.02
N ASP A 4 13.49 -14.34 -0.30
CA ASP A 4 12.11 -13.92 -0.07
C ASP A 4 11.86 -12.44 0.25
N TYR A 5 10.89 -11.84 -0.45
CA TYR A 5 10.21 -10.61 0.00
C TYR A 5 8.72 -10.91 0.17
N ARG A 6 8.22 -10.86 1.42
CA ARG A 6 6.79 -10.79 1.70
C ARG A 6 6.53 -9.82 2.83
N VAL A 7 6.32 -8.56 2.49
CA VAL A 7 5.66 -7.61 3.39
C VAL A 7 4.26 -7.36 2.85
N ILE A 8 3.27 -7.83 3.61
CA ILE A 8 1.85 -7.53 3.44
C ILE A 8 1.42 -6.95 4.78
N VAL A 9 1.21 -5.63 4.85
CA VAL A 9 0.70 -4.96 6.06
C VAL A 9 -0.80 -4.72 5.90
N VAL A 10 -1.62 -5.59 6.50
CA VAL A 10 -3.08 -5.36 6.55
C VAL A 10 -3.44 -4.82 7.92
N GLY A 11 -3.60 -3.48 8.00
CA GLY A 11 -4.15 -2.78 9.16
C GLY A 11 -3.18 -2.66 10.35
N SER A 12 -3.36 -1.60 11.13
CA SER A 12 -2.48 -1.09 12.19
C SER A 12 -2.25 -2.06 13.36
N VAL A 13 -1.56 -3.18 13.15
CA VAL A 13 -0.80 -3.93 14.16
C VAL A 13 0.25 -4.73 13.39
N ILE A 14 1.53 -4.47 13.66
CA ILE A 14 2.61 -5.35 13.23
C ILE A 14 2.46 -6.65 14.03
N LEU A 15 1.72 -7.63 13.49
CA LEU A 15 1.81 -9.00 13.93
C LEU A 15 2.59 -9.76 12.86
N VAL A 16 3.89 -9.93 13.11
CA VAL A 16 4.68 -10.98 12.49
C VAL A 16 4.07 -12.31 12.95
N LEU A 17 3.04 -12.78 12.26
CA LEU A 17 2.47 -14.10 12.46
C LEU A 17 3.25 -15.08 11.59
N THR A 18 4.29 -15.65 12.19
CA THR A 18 4.93 -16.90 11.76
C THR A 18 3.93 -18.06 11.92
N TYR A 19 2.96 -18.14 11.01
CA TYR A 19 2.27 -19.38 10.67
C TYR A 19 2.08 -19.38 9.15
N ILE A 20 2.86 -20.21 8.46
CA ILE A 20 2.79 -20.40 7.00
C ILE A 20 1.48 -21.12 6.67
N LEU A 21 0.37 -20.38 6.68
CA LEU A 21 -0.83 -20.82 5.99
C LEU A 21 -0.54 -20.69 4.50
N PRO A 22 -0.86 -21.69 3.67
CA PRO A 22 -0.76 -21.56 2.22
C PRO A 22 -1.75 -20.49 1.77
N THR A 23 -1.27 -19.27 1.62
CA THR A 23 -2.05 -18.16 1.10
C THR A 23 -2.02 -18.22 -0.42
N ARG A 24 -3.15 -17.83 -1.04
CA ARG A 24 -3.17 -17.64 -2.49
C ARG A 24 -2.18 -16.52 -2.85
N PRO A 25 -1.55 -16.53 -4.03
CA PRO A 25 -0.71 -15.40 -4.45
C PRO A 25 -1.47 -14.08 -4.39
N LEU A 26 -0.79 -13.00 -3.99
CA LEU A 26 -1.29 -11.65 -4.16
C LEU A 26 -1.36 -11.35 -5.66
N ARG A 27 -2.48 -10.80 -6.12
CA ARG A 27 -2.73 -10.47 -7.52
C ARG A 27 -3.03 -9.00 -7.67
N PHE A 28 -2.32 -8.35 -8.58
CA PHE A 28 -2.49 -6.97 -8.98
C PHE A 28 -3.33 -6.93 -10.26
N LYS A 29 -4.25 -5.99 -10.34
CA LYS A 29 -5.09 -5.75 -11.52
C LYS A 29 -5.06 -4.27 -11.88
N ASN A 30 -5.00 -3.97 -13.17
CA ASN A 30 -5.11 -2.61 -13.74
C ASN A 30 -4.03 -1.61 -13.28
N TYR A 31 -2.91 -2.05 -12.71
CA TYR A 31 -1.79 -1.18 -12.33
C TYR A 31 -1.00 -0.66 -13.53
N ASP A 32 -1.15 -1.33 -14.66
CA ASP A 32 -0.57 -1.04 -15.96
C ASP A 32 -1.43 -0.12 -16.82
N LYS A 33 -2.65 0.19 -16.39
CA LYS A 33 -3.57 1.05 -17.13
C LYS A 33 -3.29 2.54 -16.87
N PRO A 34 -3.36 3.39 -17.91
CA PRO A 34 -3.21 4.83 -17.75
C PRO A 34 -4.38 5.39 -16.95
N LEU A 35 -4.05 6.17 -15.93
CA LEU A 35 -5.00 6.85 -15.07
C LEU A 35 -5.63 8.08 -15.76
N LEU A 36 -6.89 8.36 -15.44
CA LEU A 36 -7.60 9.54 -15.90
C LEU A 36 -7.03 10.77 -15.18
N GLY A 37 -6.23 11.55 -15.91
CA GLY A 37 -5.47 12.68 -15.36
C GLY A 37 -6.30 13.96 -15.16
N PRO A 38 -5.70 14.99 -14.55
CA PRO A 38 -4.34 15.03 -13.99
C PRO A 38 -4.23 14.33 -12.62
N ILE A 39 -3.06 13.73 -12.34
CA ILE A 39 -2.75 13.20 -11.01
C ILE A 39 -2.42 14.39 -10.10
N LYS A 40 -3.10 14.49 -8.96
CA LYS A 40 -2.85 15.52 -7.96
C LYS A 40 -1.87 15.01 -6.91
N LEU A 41 -0.70 15.65 -6.82
CA LEU A 41 0.26 15.51 -5.73
C LEU A 41 0.10 16.70 -4.78
N SER A 42 -0.03 16.45 -3.49
CA SER A 42 -0.25 17.46 -2.46
C SER A 42 0.77 17.31 -1.34
N ASN A 43 1.40 18.40 -0.92
CA ASN A 43 2.16 18.44 0.32
C ASN A 43 1.19 18.78 1.47
N THR A 44 1.05 17.87 2.43
CA THR A 44 0.14 18.04 3.59
C THR A 44 0.81 18.70 4.80
N GLY A 45 2.13 18.96 4.72
CA GLY A 45 2.97 19.33 5.85
C GLY A 45 3.58 18.14 6.59
N TYR A 46 3.05 16.92 6.37
CA TYR A 46 3.53 15.69 7.01
C TYR A 46 3.94 14.61 6.01
N THR A 47 3.31 14.60 4.83
CA THR A 47 3.58 13.63 3.77
C THR A 47 3.29 14.23 2.39
N ALA A 48 3.86 13.62 1.36
CA ALA A 48 3.48 13.79 -0.03
C ALA A 48 2.29 12.86 -0.32
N ASP A 49 1.11 13.41 -0.54
CA ASP A 49 -0.13 12.65 -0.76
C ASP A 49 -0.55 12.69 -2.24
N ILE A 50 -0.94 11.53 -2.77
CA ILE A 50 -1.43 11.38 -4.13
C ILE A 50 -2.79 10.69 -4.08
N SER A 51 -3.82 11.33 -4.64
CA SER A 51 -5.09 10.68 -4.91
C SER A 51 -5.01 9.88 -6.21
N ILE A 52 -5.44 8.61 -6.19
CA ILE A 52 -5.47 7.75 -7.38
C ILE A 52 -6.85 7.88 -8.05
N PRO A 53 -6.96 8.48 -9.25
CA PRO A 53 -8.22 8.50 -10.00
C PRO A 53 -8.51 7.13 -10.65
N THR A 54 -9.67 7.00 -11.29
CA THR A 54 -9.97 5.85 -12.16
C THR A 54 -9.10 5.91 -13.42
N ALA A 55 -8.98 4.80 -14.15
CA ALA A 55 -8.53 4.77 -15.53
C ALA A 55 -9.62 5.29 -16.49
N PHE A 56 -9.28 5.46 -17.77
CA PHE A 56 -10.21 5.92 -18.81
C PHE A 56 -11.43 5.01 -19.02
N ASP A 57 -11.31 3.71 -18.74
CA ASP A 57 -12.40 2.73 -18.81
C ASP A 57 -13.21 2.63 -17.51
N GLY A 58 -12.97 3.55 -16.56
CA GLY A 58 -13.62 3.57 -15.24
C GLY A 58 -13.04 2.56 -14.24
N SER A 59 -12.10 1.71 -14.65
CA SER A 59 -11.48 0.75 -13.73
C SER A 59 -10.49 1.41 -12.76
N ARG A 60 -10.21 0.76 -11.62
CA ARG A 60 -9.17 1.18 -10.67
C ARG A 60 -8.08 0.12 -10.55
N PRO A 61 -6.82 0.51 -10.29
CA PRO A 61 -5.81 -0.42 -9.79
C PRO A 61 -6.33 -1.13 -8.55
N SER A 62 -6.15 -2.44 -8.44
CA SER A 62 -6.67 -3.21 -7.31
C SER A 62 -5.85 -4.45 -6.98
N ILE A 63 -6.02 -4.92 -5.75
CA ILE A 63 -5.37 -6.13 -5.22
C ILE A 63 -6.37 -7.15 -4.70
N THR A 64 -6.04 -8.43 -4.88
CA THR A 64 -6.79 -9.60 -4.36
C THR A 64 -5.83 -10.70 -3.95
N GLY A 65 -6.31 -11.73 -3.24
CA GLY A 65 -5.49 -12.88 -2.87
C GLY A 65 -4.69 -12.64 -1.60
N GLY A 66 -3.65 -13.43 -1.35
CA GLY A 66 -2.95 -13.42 -0.05
C GLY A 66 -3.91 -13.74 1.09
N ILE A 67 -3.84 -12.91 2.12
CA ILE A 67 -4.74 -12.92 3.29
C ILE A 67 -6.01 -12.05 3.10
N LEU A 68 -6.15 -11.37 1.95
CA LEU A 68 -7.22 -10.41 1.72
C LEU A 68 -8.58 -11.10 1.52
N LYS A 69 -9.62 -10.52 2.13
CA LYS A 69 -11.01 -11.00 2.04
C LYS A 69 -11.82 -10.20 1.01
N GLY A 70 -11.40 -10.25 -0.25
CA GLY A 70 -12.10 -9.62 -1.37
C GLY A 70 -11.18 -8.89 -2.34
N ASN A 71 -11.76 -7.92 -3.05
CA ASN A 71 -11.05 -7.00 -3.95
C ASN A 71 -10.90 -5.64 -3.27
N TYR A 72 -9.72 -5.05 -3.38
CA TYR A 72 -9.36 -3.78 -2.75
C TYR A 72 -8.82 -2.84 -3.81
N GLU A 73 -9.46 -1.70 -4.00
CA GLU A 73 -9.15 -0.70 -5.01
C GLU A 73 -8.21 0.36 -4.44
N ALA A 74 -7.16 0.69 -5.17
CA ALA A 74 -6.20 1.71 -4.78
C ALA A 74 -6.88 3.08 -4.85
N ILE A 75 -6.80 3.81 -3.74
CA ILE A 75 -7.44 5.12 -3.57
C ILE A 75 -6.41 6.25 -3.41
N GLY A 76 -5.23 5.94 -2.89
CA GLY A 76 -4.23 6.95 -2.59
C GLY A 76 -2.86 6.36 -2.29
N VAL A 77 -1.87 7.24 -2.33
CA VAL A 77 -0.48 6.95 -2.00
C VAL A 77 0.02 8.04 -1.06
N HIS A 78 0.75 7.65 -0.03
CA HIS A 78 1.54 8.59 0.76
C HIS A 78 2.91 8.00 1.10
N PHE A 79 3.83 8.85 1.52
CA PHE A 79 5.23 8.49 1.74
C PHE A 79 5.68 8.87 3.15
N HIS A 80 6.57 8.07 3.70
CA HIS A 80 7.32 8.32 4.92
C HIS A 80 8.80 8.32 4.57
N TRP A 81 9.54 9.33 5.03
CA TRP A 81 10.96 9.46 4.77
C TRP A 81 11.66 10.10 5.96
N GLY A 82 12.97 9.86 6.05
CA GLY A 82 13.79 10.27 7.17
C GLY A 82 14.34 11.67 7.02
N ASP A 83 15.24 12.02 7.92
CA ASP A 83 16.11 13.18 7.72
C ASP A 83 17.17 12.87 6.64
N PRO A 84 17.92 13.87 6.14
CA PRO A 84 18.92 13.66 5.09
C PRO A 84 20.04 12.65 5.40
N PHE A 85 20.20 12.24 6.67
CA PHE A 85 21.28 11.38 7.15
C PHE A 85 20.76 10.08 7.79
N GLY A 86 19.45 9.87 7.81
CA GLY A 86 18.80 8.79 8.56
C GLY A 86 17.68 8.11 7.78
N PRO A 87 17.36 6.86 8.12
CA PRO A 87 16.25 6.15 7.48
C PRO A 87 14.89 6.75 7.86
N GLY A 88 13.87 6.39 7.09
CA GLY A 88 12.54 7.00 7.15
C GLY A 88 11.35 6.06 7.12
N SER A 89 11.57 4.76 6.95
CA SER A 89 10.47 3.80 6.95
C SER A 89 9.87 3.66 8.35
N GLU A 90 8.54 3.62 8.42
CA GLU A 90 7.84 3.34 9.67
C GLU A 90 8.05 1.88 10.10
N HIS A 91 8.03 0.96 9.14
CA HIS A 91 8.25 -0.45 9.41
C HIS A 91 9.74 -0.80 9.39
N ILE A 92 10.07 -1.79 10.23
CA ILE A 92 11.40 -2.36 10.38
C ILE A 92 11.34 -3.81 9.91
N ILE A 93 12.20 -4.20 8.98
CA ILE A 93 12.30 -5.57 8.46
C ILE A 93 13.67 -6.10 8.85
N ASP A 94 13.72 -7.23 9.55
CA ASP A 94 14.96 -7.87 10.02
C ASP A 94 15.89 -6.90 10.77
N GLY A 95 15.30 -6.03 11.61
CA GLY A 95 16.03 -5.04 12.40
C GLY A 95 16.51 -3.82 11.62
N ARG A 96 16.13 -3.67 10.34
CA ARG A 96 16.55 -2.58 9.48
C ARG A 96 15.38 -1.67 9.07
N GLN A 97 15.61 -0.36 9.15
CA GLN A 97 14.79 0.65 8.49
C GLN A 97 15.35 0.99 7.10
N PHE A 98 14.47 1.50 6.24
CA PHE A 98 14.72 1.89 4.85
C PHE A 98 14.58 3.41 4.71
N ASP A 99 15.11 3.97 3.63
CA ASP A 99 15.21 5.43 3.46
C ASP A 99 13.85 6.09 3.22
N VAL A 100 12.99 5.41 2.44
CA VAL A 100 11.60 5.81 2.21
C VAL A 100 10.69 4.59 2.30
N GLU A 101 9.50 4.78 2.85
CA GLU A 101 8.40 3.83 2.77
C GLU A 101 7.20 4.48 2.07
N MET A 102 6.73 3.88 0.97
CA MET A 102 5.50 4.29 0.30
C MET A 102 4.35 3.40 0.76
N HIS A 103 3.26 4.01 1.18
CA HIS A 103 1.99 3.34 1.44
C HIS A 103 1.05 3.55 0.26
N ILE A 104 0.62 2.46 -0.37
CA ILE A 104 -0.53 2.49 -1.29
C ILE A 104 -1.75 2.02 -0.50
N VAL A 105 -2.71 2.90 -0.30
CA VAL A 105 -3.93 2.61 0.46
C VAL A 105 -5.00 2.08 -0.48
N HIS A 106 -5.63 0.99 -0.07
CA HIS A 106 -6.74 0.38 -0.80
C HIS A 106 -8.00 0.28 0.04
N LYS A 107 -9.13 0.62 -0.58
CA LYS A 107 -10.46 0.41 -0.01
C LYS A 107 -11.06 -0.88 -0.56
N LYS A 108 -11.67 -1.70 0.28
CA LYS A 108 -12.44 -2.85 -0.18
C LYS A 108 -13.55 -2.38 -1.13
N SER A 109 -13.67 -3.00 -2.30
CA SER A 109 -14.55 -2.53 -3.38
C SER A 109 -16.04 -2.60 -3.06
N THR A 110 -16.42 -3.28 -1.97
CA THR A 110 -17.82 -3.38 -1.51
C THR A 110 -18.31 -2.13 -0.77
N PHE A 111 -17.39 -1.29 -0.28
CA PHE A 111 -17.76 -0.01 0.36
C PHE A 111 -17.79 1.10 -0.69
N ALA A 112 -18.67 2.08 -0.55
CA ALA A 112 -18.74 3.20 -1.47
C ALA A 112 -17.59 4.18 -1.23
N THR A 113 -17.29 4.47 0.04
CA THR A 113 -16.33 5.50 0.43
C THR A 113 -15.29 5.00 1.43
N VAL A 114 -14.21 5.75 1.58
CA VAL A 114 -13.12 5.41 2.50
C VAL A 114 -13.59 5.56 3.94
N GLU A 115 -14.39 6.60 4.21
CA GLU A 115 -14.99 6.90 5.50
C GLU A 115 -15.93 5.78 5.97
N GLU A 116 -16.67 5.15 5.05
CA GLU A 116 -17.44 3.96 5.36
C GLU A 116 -16.51 2.78 5.68
N ALA A 117 -15.51 2.54 4.83
CA ALA A 117 -14.62 1.39 4.98
C ALA A 117 -13.80 1.42 6.28
N THR A 118 -13.41 2.59 6.78
CA THR A 118 -12.67 2.73 8.05
C THR A 118 -13.49 2.32 9.28
N GLN A 119 -14.82 2.26 9.16
CA GLN A 119 -15.70 1.81 10.23
C GLN A 119 -15.74 0.28 10.39
N TYR A 120 -15.16 -0.47 9.44
CA TYR A 120 -15.22 -1.92 9.42
C TYR A 120 -13.83 -2.56 9.49
N PRO A 121 -13.67 -3.63 10.29
CA PRO A 121 -12.48 -4.47 10.22
C PRO A 121 -12.25 -4.97 8.79
N TYR A 122 -11.00 -4.93 8.33
CA TYR A 122 -10.61 -5.31 6.97
C TYR A 122 -11.26 -4.46 5.87
N GLY A 123 -11.79 -3.28 6.18
CA GLY A 123 -12.31 -2.36 5.17
C GLY A 123 -11.23 -1.72 4.30
N LEU A 124 -10.02 -1.59 4.85
CA LEU A 124 -8.83 -1.14 4.14
C LEU A 124 -7.74 -2.21 4.09
N ALA A 125 -6.87 -2.11 3.10
CA ALA A 125 -5.59 -2.79 3.02
C ALA A 125 -4.51 -1.79 2.59
N VAL A 126 -3.27 -1.96 3.05
CA VAL A 126 -2.16 -1.08 2.69
C VAL A 126 -1.01 -1.91 2.15
N LEU A 127 -0.43 -1.48 1.04
CA LEU A 127 0.87 -2.01 0.60
C LEU A 127 1.96 -1.06 1.06
N GLY A 128 2.86 -1.54 1.92
CA GLY A 128 4.11 -0.87 2.25
C GLY A 128 5.20 -1.27 1.25
N VAL A 129 5.80 -0.29 0.59
CA VAL A 129 6.90 -0.49 -0.37
C VAL A 129 8.13 0.23 0.16
N MET A 130 9.19 -0.53 0.42
CA MET A 130 10.46 -0.01 0.92
C MET A 130 11.35 0.44 -0.22
N PHE A 131 11.93 1.63 -0.10
CA PHE A 131 12.95 2.14 -1.01
C PHE A 131 14.27 2.24 -0.26
N LYS A 132 15.33 1.82 -0.94
CA LYS A 132 16.70 1.99 -0.49
C LYS A 132 17.40 2.93 -1.46
N GLY A 133 17.94 4.03 -0.95
CA GLY A 133 18.86 4.89 -1.65
C GLY A 133 20.08 4.10 -2.12
N VAL A 134 20.48 4.36 -3.35
CA VAL A 134 21.71 3.80 -3.93
C VAL A 134 22.71 4.94 -3.95
N GLU A 135 23.78 4.78 -3.18
CA GLU A 135 25.00 5.59 -3.32
C GLU A 135 25.82 5.10 -4.52
#